data_AF-A0A662KGF5-F1
#
_entry.id   AF-A0A662KGF5-F1
#
_cell.length_a   1.000
_cell.length_b   1.000
_cell.length_c   1.000
_cell.angle_alpha   90.00
_cell.angle_beta   90.00
_cell.angle_gamma   90.00
#
_symmetry.space_group_name_H-M   'P 1'
#
loop_
_entity.id
_entity.type
_entity.pdbx_description
1 polymer ?
#
loop_
_entity_poly.entity_id
_entity_poly.type
_entity_poly.pdbx_seq_one_letter_code
_entity_poly.pdbx_strand_id
1 'polypeptide(L)'
;MGDRFLGGVEKMQAKILGVIPLSAVKRFGTFEIQYLDLFLVTDTGILILKDVCRLKGLEDVFPISRERLKELFKKLPESSKEFRKCIHSIMGLSVDLDMLAKKLGRKFSNCIVIPYGNIIRLGIKKRSVHMIFVKTNIIEVTVDTEKKSYRFTVLPASYKDVTEDVAYAEVL
;
A
#
# COMPACT_ATOMS: atom_id res chain seq x y z
N MET A 1 11.23 27.88 38.73
CA MET A 1 11.01 26.43 38.94
C MET A 1 9.70 26.10 38.24
N GLY A 2 9.59 25.36 37.16
CA GLY A 2 10.51 24.48 36.44
C GLY A 2 9.60 23.50 35.69
N ASP A 3 8.79 24.02 34.76
CA ASP A 3 7.93 23.19 33.92
C ASP A 3 8.79 22.48 32.89
N ARG A 4 9.12 21.24 33.25
CA ARG A 4 9.89 20.30 32.45
C ARG A 4 9.06 19.92 31.23
N PHE A 5 9.57 20.33 30.06
CA PHE A 5 9.54 19.60 28.79
C PHE A 5 8.76 18.27 28.82
N LEU A 6 7.45 18.33 28.55
CA LEU A 6 6.75 17.22 27.92
C LEU A 6 6.95 17.41 26.42
N GLY A 7 8.01 16.77 25.89
CA GLY A 7 8.26 16.70 24.46
C GLY A 7 7.01 16.22 23.76
N GLY A 8 6.39 17.11 22.98
CA GLY A 8 5.26 16.78 22.14
C GLY A 8 5.72 15.73 21.15
N VAL A 9 5.23 14.50 21.30
CA VAL A 9 5.24 13.53 20.21
C VAL A 9 4.27 14.12 19.18
N GLU A 10 4.79 14.83 18.20
CA GLU A 10 4.00 15.21 17.02
C GLU A 10 3.39 13.92 16.49
N LYS A 11 2.07 13.77 16.63
CA LYS A 11 1.33 12.65 16.05
C LYS A 11 1.55 12.74 14.54
N MET A 12 2.36 11.83 14.01
CA MET A 12 2.68 11.82 12.59
C MET A 12 1.44 11.38 11.83
N GLN A 13 0.67 12.37 11.37
CA GLN A 13 -0.45 12.16 10.48
C GLN A 13 0.07 12.05 9.05
N ALA A 14 -0.47 11.09 8.31
CA ALA A 14 -0.17 10.88 6.90
C ALA A 14 -1.48 10.91 6.13
N LYS A 15 -1.62 11.83 5.18
CA LYS A 15 -2.76 11.87 4.27
C LYS A 15 -2.52 10.91 3.11
N ILE A 16 -3.46 10.01 2.86
CA ILE A 16 -3.38 9.07 1.75
C ILE A 16 -3.74 9.80 0.45
N LEU A 17 -2.79 9.82 -0.48
CA LEU A 17 -2.90 10.47 -1.78
C LEU A 17 -3.24 9.47 -2.89
N GLY A 18 -2.82 8.22 -2.74
CA GLY A 18 -3.06 7.15 -3.71
C GLY A 18 -3.00 5.77 -3.08
N VAL A 19 -3.63 4.81 -3.75
CA VAL A 19 -3.63 3.39 -3.36
C VAL A 19 -3.43 2.51 -4.59
N ILE A 20 -2.48 1.59 -4.50
CA ILE A 20 -2.21 0.61 -5.54
C ILE A 20 -2.38 -0.79 -4.93
N PRO A 21 -3.31 -1.61 -5.43
CA PRO A 21 -3.44 -3.00 -5.01
C PRO A 21 -2.28 -3.83 -5.58
N LEU A 22 -1.56 -4.48 -4.69
CA LEU A 22 -0.43 -5.33 -5.03
C LEU A 22 -0.82 -6.80 -4.92
N SER A 23 -0.39 -7.59 -5.90
CA SER A 23 -0.41 -9.04 -5.82
C SER A 23 0.87 -9.51 -5.14
N ALA A 24 0.71 -10.25 -4.06
CA ALA A 24 1.82 -10.91 -3.42
C ALA A 24 1.53 -12.41 -3.28
N VAL A 25 2.53 -13.24 -3.55
CA VAL A 25 2.41 -14.69 -3.62
C VAL A 25 3.39 -15.33 -2.67
N LYS A 26 2.91 -16.28 -1.87
CA LYS A 26 3.72 -17.04 -0.92
C LYS A 26 3.66 -18.49 -1.33
N ARG A 27 4.83 -19.02 -1.67
CA ARG A 27 5.01 -20.39 -2.13
C ARG A 27 5.36 -21.28 -0.95
N PHE A 28 4.68 -22.42 -0.84
CA PHE A 28 4.94 -23.48 0.12
C PHE A 28 5.06 -24.80 -0.65
N GLY A 29 6.27 -25.12 -1.11
CA GLY A 29 6.47 -26.23 -2.04
C GLY A 29 5.73 -25.98 -3.36
N THR A 30 4.77 -26.86 -3.68
CA THR A 30 3.90 -26.75 -4.86
C THR A 30 2.67 -25.88 -4.66
N PHE A 31 2.37 -25.46 -3.42
CA PHE A 31 1.21 -24.62 -3.12
C PHE A 31 1.58 -23.14 -3.22
N GLU A 32 0.82 -22.39 -4.01
CA GLU A 32 0.91 -20.93 -4.08
C GLU A 32 -0.33 -20.31 -3.44
N ILE A 33 -0.13 -19.42 -2.48
CA ILE A 33 -1.21 -18.62 -1.89
C ILE A 33 -0.99 -17.18 -2.32
N GLN A 34 -1.97 -16.64 -3.05
CA GLN A 34 -2.03 -15.22 -3.38
C GLN A 34 -2.71 -14.45 -2.23
N TYR A 35 -2.17 -13.30 -1.90
CA TYR A 35 -2.70 -12.35 -0.94
C TYR A 35 -2.67 -10.94 -1.51
N LEU A 36 -3.48 -10.09 -0.89
CA LEU A 36 -3.64 -8.69 -1.25
C LEU A 36 -2.79 -7.84 -0.32
N ASP A 37 -1.82 -7.14 -0.90
CA ASP A 37 -1.09 -6.07 -0.24
C ASP A 37 -1.63 -4.73 -0.78
N LEU A 38 -1.62 -3.68 0.04
CA LEU A 38 -1.94 -2.32 -0.42
C LEU A 38 -0.69 -1.45 -0.32
N PHE A 39 -0.34 -0.81 -1.42
CA PHE A 39 0.67 0.23 -1.48
C PHE A 39 -0.02 1.58 -1.40
N LEU A 40 0.21 2.30 -0.32
CA LEU A 40 -0.39 3.59 -0.04
C LEU A 40 0.66 4.67 -0.25
N VAL A 41 0.38 5.59 -1.16
CA VAL A 41 1.15 6.82 -1.32
C VAL A 41 0.56 7.82 -0.33
N THR A 42 1.40 8.40 0.52
CA THR A 42 1.01 9.44 1.46
C THR A 42 1.76 10.74 1.19
N ASP A 43 1.32 11.84 1.78
CA ASP A 43 2.06 13.11 1.79
C ASP A 43 3.43 13.06 2.49
N THR A 44 3.66 12.06 3.34
CA THR A 44 4.88 11.88 4.13
C THR A 44 5.79 10.75 3.62
N GLY A 45 5.29 9.87 2.76
CA GLY A 45 6.06 8.76 2.20
C GLY A 45 5.21 7.65 1.60
N ILE A 46 5.74 6.43 1.63
CA ILE A 46 5.04 5.23 1.15
C ILE A 46 4.76 4.33 2.35
N LEU A 47 3.54 3.82 2.41
CA LEU A 47 3.07 2.89 3.42
C LEU A 47 2.56 1.62 2.75
N ILE A 48 3.11 0.46 3.08
CA ILE A 48 2.68 -0.82 2.52
C ILE A 48 1.99 -1.62 3.60
N LEU A 49 0.73 -1.99 3.37
CA LEU A 49 -0.04 -2.87 4.24
C LEU A 49 -0.08 -4.27 3.63
N LYS A 50 0.56 -5.25 4.28
CA LYS A 50 0.57 -6.62 3.77
C LYS A 50 -0.61 -7.44 4.27
N ASP A 51 -1.12 -8.29 3.39
CA ASP A 51 -2.22 -9.24 3.64
C ASP A 51 -3.42 -8.57 4.30
N VAL A 52 -3.94 -7.51 3.66
CA VAL A 52 -5.03 -6.66 4.19
C VAL A 52 -6.31 -7.45 4.45
N CYS A 53 -6.57 -8.50 3.68
CA CYS A 53 -7.68 -9.42 3.92
C CYS A 53 -7.57 -10.19 5.26
N ARG A 54 -6.43 -10.16 5.94
CA ARG A 54 -6.20 -10.80 7.25
C ARG A 54 -5.76 -9.83 8.35
N LEU A 55 -5.67 -8.53 8.06
CA LEU A 55 -5.36 -7.49 9.05
C LEU A 55 -6.56 -7.28 9.98
N LYS A 56 -6.36 -7.50 11.30
CA LYS A 56 -7.36 -7.18 12.33
C LYS A 56 -7.30 -5.68 12.60
N GLY A 57 -8.45 -5.06 12.85
CA GLY A 57 -8.55 -3.61 13.06
C GLY A 57 -8.44 -2.77 11.79
N LEU A 58 -8.51 -3.40 10.59
CA LEU A 58 -8.52 -2.68 9.31
C LEU A 58 -9.71 -1.71 9.23
N GLU A 59 -10.89 -2.19 9.61
CA GLU A 59 -12.14 -1.43 9.63
C GLU A 59 -12.20 -0.34 10.72
N ASP A 60 -11.30 -0.41 11.72
CA ASP A 60 -11.15 0.65 12.73
C ASP A 60 -10.33 1.84 12.22
N VAL A 61 -9.65 1.68 11.08
CA VAL A 61 -8.70 2.64 10.50
C VAL A 61 -9.18 3.12 9.13
N PHE A 62 -9.76 2.22 8.34
CA PHE A 62 -10.22 2.49 6.98
C PHE A 62 -11.71 2.17 6.85
N PRO A 63 -12.44 2.88 5.97
CA PRO A 63 -13.84 2.61 5.65
C PRO A 63 -14.00 1.35 4.77
N ILE A 64 -13.27 0.28 5.09
CA ILE A 64 -13.27 -0.98 4.37
C ILE A 64 -13.52 -2.11 5.36
N SER A 65 -14.58 -2.90 5.10
CA SER A 65 -14.79 -4.18 5.78
C SER A 65 -13.82 -5.23 5.23
N ARG A 66 -13.15 -5.94 6.14
CA ARG A 66 -12.24 -7.03 5.77
C ARG A 66 -12.97 -8.17 5.03
N GLU A 67 -14.20 -8.47 5.45
CA GLU A 67 -15.01 -9.54 4.84
C GLU A 67 -15.41 -9.16 3.42
N ARG A 68 -15.93 -7.94 3.24
CA ARG A 68 -16.27 -7.41 1.92
C ARG A 68 -15.07 -7.38 0.98
N LEU A 69 -13.92 -6.92 1.47
CA LEU A 69 -12.68 -6.88 0.68
C LEU A 69 -12.24 -8.28 0.25
N LYS A 70 -12.34 -9.27 1.13
CA LYS A 70 -12.01 -10.66 0.85
C LYS A 70 -12.95 -11.27 -0.21
N GLU A 71 -14.24 -10.95 -0.17
CA GLU A 71 -15.21 -11.38 -1.18
C GLU A 71 -14.92 -10.76 -2.55
N LEU A 72 -14.69 -9.45 -2.59
CA LEU A 72 -14.35 -8.73 -3.82
C LEU A 72 -13.04 -9.24 -4.41
N PHE A 73 -12.03 -9.49 -3.58
CA PHE A 73 -10.74 -10.06 -4.01
C PHE A 73 -10.91 -11.43 -4.66
N LYS A 74 -11.77 -12.31 -4.10
CA LYS A 74 -12.08 -13.61 -4.72
C LYS A 74 -12.81 -13.50 -6.06
N LYS A 75 -13.56 -12.41 -6.27
CA LYS A 75 -14.36 -12.14 -7.48
C LYS A 75 -13.70 -11.20 -8.47
N LEU A 76 -12.42 -10.87 -8.28
CA LEU A 76 -11.69 -9.90 -9.11
C LEU A 76 -11.74 -10.13 -10.62
N PRO A 77 -11.78 -11.38 -11.15
CA PRO A 77 -11.94 -11.59 -12.58
C PRO A 77 -13.29 -11.10 -13.15
N GLU A 78 -14.30 -10.93 -12.29
CA GLU A 78 -15.70 -10.62 -12.62
C GLU A 78 -16.13 -9.22 -12.15
N SER A 79 -15.56 -8.69 -11.06
CA SER A 79 -15.98 -7.41 -10.43
C SER A 79 -14.80 -6.51 -10.03
N SER A 80 -13.90 -6.23 -10.97
CA SER A 80 -12.75 -5.35 -10.76
C SER A 80 -13.14 -3.90 -10.43
N LYS A 81 -14.22 -3.38 -11.02
CA LYS A 81 -14.73 -2.02 -10.76
C LYS A 81 -15.16 -1.81 -9.31
N GLU A 82 -15.92 -2.74 -8.74
CA GLU A 82 -16.36 -2.64 -7.34
C GLU A 82 -15.19 -2.80 -6.38
N PHE A 83 -14.25 -3.69 -6.71
CA PHE A 83 -13.01 -3.84 -5.97
C PHE A 83 -12.23 -2.51 -5.93
N ARG A 84 -11.98 -1.87 -7.09
CA ARG A 84 -11.29 -0.57 -7.14
C ARG A 84 -12.02 0.52 -6.36
N LYS A 85 -13.35 0.63 -6.52
CA LYS A 85 -14.15 1.58 -5.71
C LYS A 85 -13.97 1.34 -4.21
N CYS A 86 -13.96 0.08 -3.78
CA CYS A 86 -13.78 -0.27 -2.37
C CYS A 86 -12.40 0.18 -1.87
N ILE A 87 -11.30 -0.13 -2.58
CA ILE A 87 -9.96 0.29 -2.15
C ILE A 87 -9.74 1.79 -2.26
N HIS A 88 -10.25 2.47 -3.31
CA HIS A 88 -10.09 3.92 -3.50
C HIS A 88 -10.85 4.76 -2.47
N SER A 89 -11.80 4.17 -1.75
CA SER A 89 -12.52 4.84 -0.65
C SER A 89 -11.60 5.34 0.49
N ILE A 90 -10.35 4.86 0.54
CA ILE A 90 -9.36 5.29 1.54
C ILE A 90 -8.58 6.54 1.12
N MET A 91 -8.64 6.92 -0.15
CA MET A 91 -7.94 8.12 -0.64
C MET A 91 -8.52 9.37 0.02
N GLY A 92 -7.65 10.31 0.39
CA GLY A 92 -8.00 11.54 1.09
C GLY A 92 -8.09 11.41 2.62
N LEU A 93 -8.05 10.19 3.17
CA LEU A 93 -8.04 9.98 4.61
C LEU A 93 -6.69 10.36 5.22
N SER A 94 -6.73 11.02 6.38
CA SER A 94 -5.57 11.23 7.24
C SER A 94 -5.51 10.14 8.29
N VAL A 95 -4.39 9.41 8.33
CA VAL A 95 -4.15 8.35 9.31
C VAL A 95 -3.01 8.74 10.24
N ASP A 96 -3.24 8.58 11.54
CA ASP A 96 -2.18 8.65 12.56
C ASP A 96 -1.40 7.32 12.52
N LEU A 97 -0.12 7.39 12.15
CA LEU A 97 0.72 6.19 11.96
C LEU A 97 0.94 5.42 13.27
N ASP A 98 1.02 6.09 14.41
CA ASP A 98 1.15 5.44 15.72
C ASP A 98 -0.16 4.76 16.10
N MET A 99 -1.30 5.37 15.79
CA MET A 99 -2.61 4.76 15.97
C MET A 99 -2.81 3.57 15.02
N LEU A 100 -2.34 3.68 13.77
CA LEU A 100 -2.29 2.59 12.79
C LEU A 100 -1.51 1.41 13.39
N ALA A 101 -0.33 1.68 13.94
CA ALA A 101 0.52 0.68 14.58
C ALA A 101 -0.15 -0.01 15.77
N LYS A 102 -0.82 0.76 16.62
CA LYS A 102 -1.55 0.24 17.77
C LYS A 102 -2.74 -0.62 17.34
N LYS A 103 -3.57 -0.13 16.42
CA LYS A 103 -4.81 -0.81 15.97
C LYS A 103 -4.52 -2.09 15.18
N LEU A 104 -3.47 -2.08 14.36
CA LEU A 104 -3.06 -3.27 13.60
C LEU A 104 -2.19 -4.23 14.44
N GLY A 105 -1.76 -3.82 15.65
CA GLY A 105 -1.09 -4.64 16.67
C GLY A 105 0.33 -5.10 16.32
N ARG A 106 0.88 -6.11 17.04
CA ARG A 106 2.20 -6.75 16.77
C ARG A 106 2.40 -7.26 15.33
N LYS A 107 1.35 -7.24 14.50
CA LYS A 107 1.41 -7.49 13.05
C LYS A 107 1.83 -6.25 12.25
N PHE A 108 2.22 -5.13 12.85
CA PHE A 108 2.83 -4.03 12.11
C PHE A 108 4.19 -4.39 11.46
N SER A 109 4.74 -5.58 11.74
CA SER A 109 5.76 -6.22 10.89
C SER A 109 5.29 -6.50 9.45
N ASN A 110 3.98 -6.55 9.24
CA ASN A 110 3.32 -6.59 7.93
C ASN A 110 3.16 -5.19 7.33
N CYS A 111 3.67 -4.14 7.99
CA CYS A 111 3.66 -2.80 7.48
C CYS A 111 5.09 -2.35 7.12
N ILE A 112 5.28 -1.74 5.95
CA ILE A 112 6.55 -1.12 5.58
C ILE A 112 6.29 0.38 5.43
N VAL A 113 7.00 1.20 6.20
CA VAL A 113 6.97 2.66 6.08
C VAL A 113 8.28 3.11 5.43
N ILE A 114 8.20 3.81 4.31
CA ILE A 114 9.34 4.37 3.59
C ILE A 114 9.15 5.90 3.50
N PRO A 115 9.78 6.67 4.41
CA PRO A 115 9.72 8.13 4.35
C PRO A 115 10.35 8.69 3.07
N TYR A 116 9.79 9.78 2.53
CA TYR A 116 10.36 10.42 1.34
C TYR A 116 11.80 10.89 1.52
N GLY A 117 12.21 11.28 2.74
CA GLY A 117 13.60 11.64 3.02
C GLY A 117 14.62 10.54 2.68
N ASN A 118 14.22 9.26 2.80
CA ASN A 118 15.07 8.11 2.47
C ASN A 118 15.09 7.79 0.96
N ILE A 119 14.14 8.35 0.22
CA ILE A 119 13.99 8.23 -1.24
C ILE A 119 14.73 9.39 -1.93
N ILE A 120 14.61 10.60 -1.38
CA ILE A 120 15.17 11.86 -1.94
C ILE A 120 16.70 11.93 -1.81
N ARG A 121 17.29 11.35 -0.76
CA ARG A 121 18.76 11.34 -0.57
C ARG A 121 19.53 10.50 -1.60
N LEU A 122 18.85 9.75 -2.48
CA LEU A 122 19.49 8.98 -3.55
C LEU A 122 20.12 9.80 -4.69
N GLY A 123 19.97 11.13 -4.71
CA GLY A 123 20.77 12.04 -5.54
C GLY A 123 20.66 11.85 -7.06
N ILE A 124 20.04 12.82 -7.74
CA ILE A 124 20.32 13.27 -9.13
C ILE A 124 20.95 12.21 -10.05
N LYS A 125 20.19 11.17 -10.47
CA LYS A 125 20.37 10.51 -11.80
C LYS A 125 19.35 9.43 -12.19
N LYS A 126 18.46 8.95 -11.30
CA LYS A 126 17.38 8.02 -11.68
C LYS A 126 16.10 8.29 -10.88
N ARG A 127 14.94 8.16 -11.52
CA ARG A 127 13.61 8.27 -10.88
C ARG A 127 13.57 7.29 -9.70
N SER A 128 13.31 7.76 -8.49
CA SER A 128 13.49 6.99 -7.25
C SER A 128 12.37 5.97 -6.96
N VAL A 129 11.28 6.05 -7.70
CA VAL A 129 10.29 4.98 -7.87
C VAL A 129 10.29 4.62 -9.36
N HIS A 130 10.58 3.37 -9.67
CA HIS A 130 10.62 2.85 -11.03
C HIS A 130 9.43 1.92 -11.26
N MET A 131 8.63 2.20 -12.30
CA MET A 131 7.65 1.25 -12.80
C MET A 131 8.29 0.49 -13.96
N ILE A 132 8.29 -0.84 -13.88
CA ILE A 132 8.86 -1.71 -14.93
C ILE A 132 7.74 -2.61 -15.44
N PHE A 133 7.45 -2.51 -16.74
CA PHE A 133 6.62 -3.50 -17.43
C PHE A 133 7.48 -4.73 -17.70
N VAL A 134 7.11 -5.87 -17.09
CA VAL A 134 7.85 -7.12 -17.27
C VAL A 134 7.22 -7.99 -18.36
N LYS A 135 5.90 -7.87 -18.58
CA LYS A 135 5.13 -8.48 -19.69
C LYS A 135 3.93 -7.59 -20.02
N THR A 136 3.27 -7.83 -21.17
CA THR A 136 2.12 -7.05 -21.68
C THR A 136 0.99 -6.76 -20.67
N ASN A 137 0.87 -7.53 -19.58
CA ASN A 137 -0.14 -7.33 -18.53
C ASN A 137 0.44 -7.35 -17.09
N ILE A 138 1.76 -7.22 -16.90
CA ILE A 138 2.39 -7.27 -15.57
C ILE A 138 3.11 -5.95 -15.32
N ILE A 139 2.52 -5.18 -14.42
CA ILE A 139 3.07 -3.93 -13.90
C ILE A 139 3.85 -4.24 -12.63
N GLU A 140 5.12 -3.84 -12.57
CA GLU A 140 5.91 -3.85 -11.34
C GLU A 140 6.20 -2.44 -10.84
N VAL A 141 6.07 -2.24 -9.52
CA VAL A 141 6.46 -1.03 -8.81
C VAL A 141 7.73 -1.32 -8.03
N THR A 142 8.80 -0.59 -8.33
CA THR A 142 10.07 -0.65 -7.62
C THR A 142 10.28 0.64 -6.84
N VAL A 143 10.52 0.53 -5.54
CA VAL A 143 10.88 1.66 -4.67
C VAL A 143 12.33 1.47 -4.24
N ASP A 144 13.20 2.34 -4.72
CA ASP A 144 14.60 2.35 -4.32
C ASP A 144 14.80 3.26 -3.11
N THR A 145 15.48 2.73 -2.09
CA THR A 145 15.92 3.47 -0.91
C THR A 145 17.43 3.35 -0.79
N GLU A 146 18.07 4.20 0.01
CA GLU A 146 19.52 4.13 0.27
C GLU A 146 20.00 2.73 0.67
N LYS A 147 19.19 1.97 1.42
CA LYS A 147 19.59 0.69 2.02
C LYS A 147 19.12 -0.53 1.23
N LYS A 148 18.02 -0.41 0.48
CA LYS A 148 17.36 -1.55 -0.16
C LYS A 148 16.45 -1.12 -1.30
N SER A 149 16.37 -1.95 -2.33
CA SER A 149 15.35 -1.88 -3.38
C SER A 149 14.17 -2.79 -3.01
N TYR A 150 12.95 -2.25 -3.06
CA TYR A 150 11.72 -2.99 -2.88
C TYR A 150 11.02 -3.16 -4.23
N ARG A 151 10.59 -4.38 -4.56
CA ARG A 151 9.87 -4.66 -5.81
C ARG A 151 8.53 -5.31 -5.50
N PHE A 152 7.49 -4.80 -6.13
CA PHE A 152 6.11 -5.23 -5.95
C PHE A 152 5.46 -5.46 -7.30
N THR A 153 4.60 -6.46 -7.40
CA THR A 153 3.80 -6.70 -8.59
C THR A 153 2.40 -6.15 -8.34
N VAL A 154 1.94 -5.26 -9.21
CA VAL A 154 0.56 -4.74 -9.16
C VAL A 154 -0.40 -5.87 -9.50
N LEU A 155 -1.56 -5.90 -8.85
CA LEU A 155 -2.57 -6.93 -9.04
C LEU A 155 -3.30 -6.76 -10.38
N PRO A 156 -2.99 -7.54 -11.43
CA PRO A 156 -3.44 -7.21 -12.78
C PRO A 156 -4.96 -7.30 -12.94
N ALA A 157 -5.58 -8.27 -12.25
CA ALA A 157 -7.03 -8.45 -12.28
C ALA A 157 -7.80 -7.24 -11.76
N SER A 158 -7.18 -6.40 -10.92
CA SER A 158 -7.82 -5.18 -10.41
C SER A 158 -7.97 -4.08 -11.47
N TYR A 159 -7.27 -4.18 -12.61
CA TYR A 159 -7.32 -3.20 -13.70
C TYR A 159 -7.87 -3.80 -15.01
N LYS A 160 -8.47 -4.99 -14.96
CA LYS A 160 -8.93 -5.73 -16.15
C LYS A 160 -9.95 -4.98 -17.02
N ASP A 161 -10.74 -4.09 -16.43
CA ASP A 161 -11.82 -3.31 -17.06
C ASP A 161 -11.43 -1.86 -17.37
N VAL A 162 -10.15 -1.48 -17.24
CA VAL A 162 -9.67 -0.15 -17.62
C VAL A 162 -8.57 -0.25 -18.69
N THR A 163 -8.36 0.84 -19.42
CA THR A 163 -7.28 0.92 -20.39
C THR A 163 -5.92 0.99 -19.69
N GLU A 164 -4.86 0.68 -20.43
CA GLU A 164 -3.48 0.79 -19.93
C GLU A 164 -3.17 2.22 -19.46
N ASP A 165 -3.60 3.24 -20.19
CA ASP A 165 -3.39 4.65 -19.82
C ASP A 165 -4.03 4.99 -18.47
N VAL A 166 -5.26 4.50 -18.22
CA VAL A 166 -5.96 4.72 -16.95
C VAL A 166 -5.27 3.97 -15.81
N ALA A 167 -4.88 2.72 -16.04
CA ALA A 167 -4.13 1.94 -15.06
C ALA A 167 -2.77 2.60 -14.74
N TYR A 168 -2.13 3.21 -15.74
CA TYR A 168 -0.86 3.92 -15.59
C TYR A 168 -1.03 5.21 -14.78
N ALA A 169 -2.06 6.00 -15.07
CA ALA A 169 -2.37 7.23 -14.35
C ALA A 169 -2.76 6.98 -12.88
N GLU A 170 -3.39 5.85 -12.56
CA GLU A 170 -3.73 5.48 -11.17
C GLU A 170 -2.51 4.99 -10.37
N VAL A 171 -1.43 4.56 -11.04
CA VAL A 171 -0.20 4.06 -10.42
C VAL A 171 0.89 5.14 -10.28
N LEU A 172 0.81 6.26 -11.02
CA LEU A 172 1.73 7.40 -10.97
C LEU A 172 1.26 8.54 -10.07
#